data_AF-A0A537EQI1-F1
#
_entry.id   AF-A0A537EQI1-F1
#
_cell.length_a   1.000
_cell.length_b   1.000
_cell.length_c   1.000
_cell.angle_alpha   90.00
_cell.angle_beta   90.00
_cell.angle_gamma   90.00
#
_symmetry.space_group_name_H-M   'P 1'
#
loop_
_entity.id
_entity.type
_entity.pdbx_description
1 polymer ?
#
loop_
_entity_poly.entity_id
_entity_poly.type
_entity_poly.pdbx_seq_one_letter_code
_entity_poly.pdbx_strand_id
1 'polypeptide(L)'
;MKIARIVDRTAMYYYHTDALGSTRMITYNDATYVFVNNYQPFGKDNGTPKGSLANTEKDRFTGKPYSVPTGLCYFYQRWYDPSIGRFTSQDSVAGDLNNPSLFRILEGSMGLDSMPLCRYWASSRRSR
;
A
#
# COMPACT_ATOMS: atom_id res chain seq x y z
N MET A 1 -7.78 -1.08 -8.13
CA MET A 1 -8.03 -2.29 -7.30
C MET A 1 -7.86 -3.51 -8.19
N LYS A 2 -7.07 -4.51 -7.77
CA LYS A 2 -6.91 -5.78 -8.51
C LYS A 2 -8.01 -6.74 -8.08
N ILE A 3 -8.66 -7.40 -9.04
CA ILE A 3 -9.79 -8.31 -8.79
C ILE A 3 -9.33 -9.76 -8.89
N ALA A 4 -8.59 -10.11 -9.95
CA ALA A 4 -8.07 -11.44 -10.16
C ALA A 4 -6.73 -11.44 -10.90
N ARG A 5 -5.97 -12.52 -10.76
CA ARG A 5 -4.76 -12.83 -11.55
C ARG A 5 -4.94 -14.20 -12.19
N ILE A 6 -4.87 -14.24 -13.51
CA ILE A 6 -4.89 -15.46 -14.31
C ILE A 6 -3.44 -15.83 -14.62
N VAL A 7 -3.01 -17.04 -14.24
CA VAL A 7 -1.65 -17.53 -14.53
C VAL A 7 -1.65 -18.47 -15.74
N ASP A 8 -2.66 -19.33 -15.84
CA ASP A 8 -2.93 -20.18 -16.99
C ASP A 8 -4.46 -20.32 -17.20
N ARG A 9 -4.90 -21.23 -18.07
CA ARG A 9 -6.34 -21.42 -18.36
C ARG A 9 -7.17 -21.93 -17.17
N THR A 10 -6.54 -22.44 -16.13
CA THR A 10 -7.18 -23.11 -14.99
C THR A 10 -6.82 -22.49 -13.63
N ALA A 11 -5.68 -21.82 -13.54
CA ALA A 11 -5.14 -21.20 -12.35
C ALA A 11 -5.54 -19.73 -12.27
N MET A 12 -6.56 -19.47 -11.44
CA MET A 12 -7.05 -18.13 -11.14
C MET A 12 -6.90 -17.84 -9.65
N TYR A 13 -6.35 -16.65 -9.37
CA TYR A 13 -6.25 -16.10 -8.02
C TYR A 13 -7.22 -14.94 -7.89
N TYR A 14 -8.02 -14.92 -6.83
CA TYR A 14 -8.99 -13.86 -6.55
C TYR A 14 -8.49 -13.01 -5.39
N TYR A 15 -8.49 -11.69 -5.58
CA TYR A 15 -7.98 -10.72 -4.61
C TYR A 15 -9.14 -10.15 -3.80
N HIS A 16 -9.03 -10.26 -2.48
CA HIS A 16 -9.95 -9.67 -1.53
C HIS A 16 -9.25 -8.47 -0.89
N THR A 17 -9.70 -7.26 -1.22
CA THR A 17 -9.06 -6.03 -0.74
C THR A 17 -9.95 -5.24 0.21
N ASP A 18 -9.33 -4.42 1.06
CA ASP A 18 -10.06 -3.45 1.88
C ASP A 18 -10.44 -2.18 1.09
N ALA A 19 -11.08 -1.23 1.77
CA ALA A 19 -11.53 0.03 1.17
C ALA A 19 -10.40 0.92 0.62
N LEU A 20 -9.17 0.75 1.13
CA LEU A 20 -7.98 1.45 0.60
C LEU A 20 -7.33 0.68 -0.55
N GLY A 21 -7.87 -0.49 -0.91
CA GLY A 21 -7.33 -1.38 -1.93
C GLY A 21 -6.18 -2.26 -1.44
N SER A 22 -5.95 -2.39 -0.13
CA SER A 22 -4.92 -3.29 0.41
C SER A 22 -5.38 -4.74 0.35
N THR A 23 -4.52 -5.65 -0.12
CA THR A 23 -4.85 -7.07 -0.26
C THR A 23 -4.87 -7.79 1.09
N ARG A 24 -6.07 -8.13 1.57
CA ARG A 24 -6.27 -8.83 2.86
C ARG A 24 -6.20 -10.34 2.71
N MET A 25 -6.68 -10.85 1.59
CA MET A 25 -6.72 -12.28 1.31
C MET A 25 -6.63 -12.53 -0.18
N ILE A 26 -6.02 -13.65 -0.56
CA ILE A 26 -6.07 -14.19 -1.92
C ILE A 26 -6.55 -15.62 -1.84
N THR A 27 -7.56 -15.95 -2.64
CA THR A 27 -8.06 -17.31 -2.80
C THR A 27 -7.70 -17.88 -4.16
N TYR A 28 -7.48 -19.19 -4.22
CA TYR A 28 -7.28 -19.92 -5.47
C TYR A 28 -8.63 -20.37 -6.06
N ASN A 29 -8.60 -21.04 -7.22
CA ASN A 29 -9.79 -21.45 -7.98
C ASN A 29 -10.73 -22.39 -7.19
N ASP A 30 -10.19 -23.14 -6.24
CA ASP A 30 -10.86 -24.08 -5.34
C ASP A 30 -11.28 -23.45 -4.01
N ALA A 31 -11.25 -22.12 -3.91
CA ALA A 31 -11.52 -21.33 -2.71
C ALA A 31 -10.51 -21.55 -1.56
N THR A 32 -9.40 -22.24 -1.77
CA THR A 32 -8.33 -22.31 -0.78
C THR A 32 -7.66 -20.95 -0.62
N TYR A 33 -7.37 -20.55 0.62
CA TYR A 33 -6.63 -19.32 0.86
C TYR A 33 -5.14 -19.57 0.61
N VAL A 34 -4.52 -18.72 -0.21
CA VAL A 34 -3.10 -18.80 -0.55
C VAL A 34 -2.31 -17.61 0.00
N PHE A 35 -2.99 -16.54 0.38
CA PHE A 35 -2.43 -15.40 1.09
C PHE A 35 -3.46 -14.86 2.07
N VAL A 36 -3.07 -14.57 3.30
CA VAL A 36 -3.87 -13.81 4.26
C VAL A 36 -2.94 -12.88 5.02
N ASN A 37 -3.32 -11.61 5.11
CA ASN A 37 -2.60 -10.62 5.89
C ASN A 37 -3.52 -9.52 6.41
N ASN A 38 -3.16 -8.97 7.57
CA ASN A 38 -3.80 -7.80 8.13
C ASN A 38 -2.80 -6.65 8.19
N TYR A 39 -3.28 -5.43 8.04
CA TYR A 39 -2.43 -4.24 8.10
C TYR A 39 -2.83 -3.34 9.26
N GLN A 40 -1.83 -2.78 9.92
CA GLN A 40 -1.96 -1.60 10.77
C GLN A 40 -2.25 -0.36 9.90
N PRO A 41 -2.68 0.78 10.48
CA PRO A 41 -3.11 1.94 9.69
C PRO A 41 -2.08 2.42 8.66
N PHE A 42 -0.78 2.37 9.00
CA PHE A 42 0.31 2.79 8.12
C PHE A 42 0.84 1.69 7.19
N GLY A 43 0.23 0.52 7.18
CA GLY A 43 0.59 -0.58 6.28
C GLY A 43 1.58 -1.59 6.84
N LYS A 44 2.02 -1.44 8.09
CA LYS A 44 2.77 -2.49 8.78
C LYS A 44 1.92 -3.75 8.90
N ASP A 45 2.49 -4.92 8.64
CA ASP A 45 1.82 -6.20 8.82
C ASP A 45 1.41 -6.38 10.30
N ASN A 46 0.14 -6.69 10.53
CA ASN A 46 -0.45 -6.93 11.84
C ASN A 46 -0.39 -8.43 12.17
N GLY A 47 0.83 -8.92 12.37
CA GLY A 47 1.16 -10.34 12.47
C GLY A 47 1.90 -10.84 11.25
N THR A 48 2.18 -12.15 11.20
CA THR A 48 2.89 -12.77 10.08
C THR A 48 1.90 -13.13 8.97
N PRO A 49 2.15 -12.73 7.70
CA PRO A 49 1.36 -13.20 6.56
C PRO A 49 1.34 -14.73 6.48
N LYS A 50 0.21 -15.30 6.04
CA LYS A 50 0.00 -16.75 5.97
C LYS A 50 -0.36 -17.21 4.56
N GLY A 51 -0.16 -18.50 4.30
CA GLY A 51 -0.46 -19.16 3.02
C GLY A 51 0.77 -19.36 2.14
N SER A 52 0.61 -20.09 1.04
CA SER A 52 1.70 -20.42 0.11
C SER A 52 2.35 -19.21 -0.55
N LEU A 53 1.64 -18.08 -0.63
CA LEU A 53 2.14 -16.82 -1.19
C LEU A 53 2.60 -15.81 -0.12
N ALA A 54 2.69 -16.20 1.15
CA ALA A 54 3.02 -15.30 2.27
C ALA A 54 4.30 -14.47 2.04
N ASN A 55 5.31 -15.05 1.37
CA ASN A 55 6.61 -14.42 1.11
C ASN A 55 6.85 -14.09 -0.37
N THR A 56 5.85 -14.27 -1.23
CA THR A 56 5.98 -14.05 -2.68
C THR A 56 4.95 -13.09 -3.25
N GLU A 57 3.85 -12.84 -2.53
CA GLU A 57 2.86 -11.86 -2.97
C GLU A 57 3.41 -10.44 -2.89
N LYS A 58 3.37 -9.77 -4.05
CA LYS A 58 3.88 -8.42 -4.25
C LYS A 58 2.81 -7.37 -3.98
N ASP A 59 1.57 -7.60 -4.38
CA ASP A 59 0.52 -6.59 -4.20
C ASP A 59 0.00 -6.65 -2.76
N ARG A 60 0.39 -5.66 -1.94
CA ARG A 60 0.06 -5.64 -0.50
C ARG A 60 -0.68 -4.37 -0.10
N PHE A 61 -0.12 -3.57 0.78
CA PHE A 61 -0.75 -2.36 1.32
C PHE A 61 -1.08 -1.37 0.20
N THR A 62 -2.33 -0.88 0.15
CA THR A 62 -2.87 0.00 -0.92
C THR A 62 -2.70 -0.55 -2.34
N GLY A 63 -2.54 -1.88 -2.47
CA GLY A 63 -2.31 -2.56 -3.74
C GLY A 63 -0.96 -2.21 -4.39
N LYS A 64 0.03 -1.77 -3.60
CA LYS A 64 1.36 -1.41 -4.11
C LYS A 64 2.33 -2.60 -4.02
N PRO A 65 3.32 -2.67 -4.94
CA PRO A 65 4.35 -3.69 -4.89
C PRO A 65 5.17 -3.61 -3.60
N TYR A 66 5.25 -4.71 -2.88
CA TYR A 66 6.01 -4.89 -1.65
C TYR A 66 7.23 -5.78 -1.93
N SER A 67 8.36 -5.36 -1.37
CA SER A 67 9.62 -6.10 -1.41
C SER A 67 9.87 -6.75 -0.05
N VAL A 68 9.74 -8.09 0.00
CA VAL A 68 10.01 -8.88 1.23
C VAL A 68 11.43 -8.69 1.78
N PRO A 69 12.49 -8.65 0.95
CA PRO A 69 13.86 -8.46 1.46
C PRO A 69 14.09 -7.11 2.16
N THR A 70 13.41 -6.04 1.70
CA THR A 70 13.62 -4.69 2.23
C THR A 70 12.52 -4.24 3.18
N GLY A 71 11.36 -4.90 3.17
CA GLY A 71 10.19 -4.48 3.92
C GLY A 71 9.51 -3.21 3.38
N LEU A 72 9.85 -2.77 2.17
CA LEU A 72 9.38 -1.50 1.60
C LEU A 72 8.30 -1.71 0.53
N CYS A 73 7.38 -0.75 0.46
CA CYS A 73 6.39 -0.64 -0.61
C CYS A 73 6.86 0.37 -1.67
N TYR A 74 6.74 0.03 -2.94
CA TYR A 74 7.09 0.92 -4.05
C TYR A 74 5.87 1.74 -4.49
N PHE A 75 5.97 3.05 -4.38
CA PHE A 75 4.97 4.03 -4.80
C PHE A 75 5.46 4.82 -6.02
N TYR A 76 5.82 4.10 -7.09
CA TYR A 76 6.25 4.61 -8.41
C TYR A 76 7.54 5.44 -8.43
N GLN A 77 7.64 6.50 -7.65
CA GLN A 77 8.81 7.37 -7.63
C GLN A 77 9.59 7.24 -6.32
N ARG A 78 8.95 6.70 -5.28
CA ARG A 78 9.51 6.62 -3.93
C ARG A 78 9.24 5.28 -3.29
N TRP A 79 10.16 4.89 -2.40
CA TRP A 79 9.97 3.77 -1.50
C TRP A 79 9.33 4.27 -0.20
N TYR A 80 8.29 3.58 0.23
CA TYR A 80 7.55 3.82 1.46
C TYR A 80 7.89 2.72 2.47
N ASP A 81 8.24 3.12 3.68
CA ASP A 81 8.46 2.23 4.81
C ASP A 81 7.18 2.14 5.65
N PRO A 82 6.46 1.00 5.61
CA PRO A 82 5.24 0.81 6.38
C PRO A 82 5.47 0.68 7.88
N SER A 83 6.69 0.37 8.33
CA SER A 83 7.01 0.18 9.74
C SER A 83 7.01 1.50 10.52
N ILE A 84 7.46 2.58 9.88
CA ILE A 84 7.46 3.95 10.42
C ILE A 84 6.39 4.85 9.80
N GLY A 85 5.78 4.42 8.70
CA GLY A 85 4.72 5.15 8.00
C GLY A 85 5.21 6.36 7.21
N ARG A 86 6.42 6.30 6.61
CA ARG A 86 7.03 7.43 5.87
C ARG A 86 7.77 6.97 4.62
N PHE A 87 7.98 7.90 3.68
CA PHE A 87 8.87 7.66 2.54
C PHE A 87 10.34 7.70 2.96
N THR A 88 11.17 6.88 2.32
CA THR A 88 12.62 6.80 2.58
C THR A 88 13.41 7.91 1.90
N SER A 89 12.79 8.64 0.98
CA SER A 89 13.38 9.74 0.21
C SER A 89 12.50 10.99 0.25
N GLN A 90 13.14 12.15 0.13
CA GLN A 90 12.46 13.42 -0.04
C GLN A 90 11.71 13.44 -1.38
N ASP A 91 10.66 14.25 -1.47
CA ASP A 91 10.01 14.50 -2.76
C ASP A 91 10.99 15.18 -3.74
N SER A 92 10.95 14.76 -5.00
CA SER A 92 11.69 15.39 -6.09
C SER A 92 11.21 16.80 -6.39
N VAL A 93 9.94 17.11 -6.07
CA VAL A 93 9.37 18.43 -6.24
C VAL A 93 9.61 19.26 -4.99
N ALA A 94 10.27 20.42 -5.15
CA ALA A 94 10.45 21.37 -4.06
C ALA A 94 9.08 21.87 -3.58
N GLY A 95 8.86 21.82 -2.26
CA GLY A 95 7.63 22.35 -1.66
C GLY A 95 7.51 23.85 -1.89
N ASP A 96 6.30 24.32 -2.19
CA ASP A 96 6.00 25.75 -2.23
C ASP A 96 5.80 26.25 -0.79
N LEU A 97 6.64 27.19 -0.35
CA LEU A 97 6.54 27.80 0.97
C LEU A 97 5.21 28.54 1.18
N ASN A 98 4.58 28.99 0.09
CA ASN A 98 3.27 29.63 0.13
C ASN A 98 2.10 28.62 0.15
N ASN A 99 2.38 27.35 -0.15
CA ASN A 99 1.41 26.25 -0.12
C ASN A 99 2.04 24.97 0.46
N PRO A 100 2.28 24.92 1.77
CA PRO A 100 2.99 23.81 2.42
C PRO A 100 2.26 22.45 2.37
N SER A 101 1.02 22.41 1.85
CA SER A 101 0.17 21.21 1.77
C SER A 101 0.20 20.51 0.40
N LEU A 102 0.84 21.08 -0.62
CA LEU A 102 0.84 20.48 -1.96
C LEU A 102 2.00 19.49 -2.13
N PHE A 103 1.76 18.25 -1.74
CA PHE A 103 2.27 17.11 -2.51
C PHE A 103 1.59 17.16 -3.88
N ARG A 104 2.14 17.94 -4.81
CA ARG A 104 1.64 18.02 -6.20
C ARG A 104 2.04 16.74 -6.91
N ILE A 105 1.15 15.76 -6.94
CA ILE A 105 1.30 14.59 -7.80
C ILE A 105 1.23 15.06 -9.25
N LEU A 106 2.33 14.86 -9.97
CA LEU A 106 2.41 15.11 -11.41
C LEU A 106 1.38 14.20 -12.09
N GLU A 107 0.52 14.82 -12.90
CA GLU A 107 -0.65 14.20 -13.53
C GLU A 107 -0.32 12.90 -14.27
N GLY A 108 -1.05 11.84 -13.96
CA GLY A 108 -0.91 10.55 -14.63
C GLY A 108 -1.61 9.40 -13.90
N SER A 109 -2.94 9.36 -13.99
CA SER A 109 -3.82 8.28 -13.53
C SER A 109 -4.21 8.29 -12.04
N MET A 110 -5.32 8.96 -11.80
CA MET A 110 -6.41 8.69 -10.84
C MET A 110 -6.24 7.47 -9.90
N GLY A 111 -6.24 7.74 -8.59
CA GLY A 111 -6.74 6.80 -7.59
C GLY A 111 -5.94 6.73 -6.29
N LEU A 112 -6.41 7.48 -5.28
CA LEU A 112 -6.02 7.44 -3.85
C LEU A 112 -4.81 8.29 -3.42
N ASP A 113 -4.81 9.57 -3.82
CA ASP A 113 -4.12 10.61 -3.05
C ASP A 113 -4.94 11.05 -1.85
N SER A 114 -4.97 10.19 -0.84
CA SER A 114 -5.17 10.61 0.53
C SER A 114 -4.97 9.40 1.42
N MET A 115 -3.71 9.13 1.78
CA MET A 115 -3.47 8.48 3.07
C MET A 115 -4.14 9.37 4.14
N PRO A 116 -5.20 8.93 4.85
CA PRO A 116 -5.88 9.77 5.83
C PRO A 116 -4.99 10.07 7.04
N LEU A 117 -3.84 9.40 7.18
CA LEU A 117 -2.94 9.56 8.30
C LEU A 117 -2.01 10.77 8.19
N CYS A 118 -1.80 11.33 6.99
CA CYS A 118 -1.01 12.56 6.86
C CYS A 118 -1.84 13.83 7.16
N ARG A 119 -3.19 13.74 7.14
CA ARG A 119 -4.07 14.88 7.48
C ARG A 119 -4.25 15.09 8.99
N TYR A 120 -3.88 14.13 9.84
CA TYR A 120 -4.13 14.21 11.28
C TYR A 120 -3.04 14.90 12.10
N TRP A 121 -1.85 15.14 11.54
CA TRP A 121 -0.70 15.68 12.31
C TRP A 121 -0.25 17.09 11.89
N ALA A 122 -1.10 17.81 11.16
CA ALA A 122 -0.84 19.21 10.79
C ALA A 122 -1.74 20.22 11.54
N SER A 123 -2.71 19.78 12.36
CA SER A 123 -3.64 20.68 13.05
C SER A 123 -3.40 20.88 14.54
N SER A 124 -2.45 20.18 15.20
CA SER A 124 -2.30 20.24 16.66
C SER A 124 -1.16 21.13 17.19
N ARG A 125 -0.55 22.01 16.37
CA ARG A 125 0.48 22.97 16.81
C ARG A 125 0.15 24.45 16.54
N ARG A 126 -1.13 24.80 16.46
CA ARG A 126 -1.58 26.19 16.59
C ARG A 126 -2.78 26.28 17.52
N SER A 127 -2.52 26.33 18.83
CA SER A 127 -3.14 27.30 19.73
C SER A 127 -2.54 27.22 21.13
N ARG A 128 -2.02 28.38 21.57
CA ARG A 128 -1.47 28.75 22.89
C ARG A 128 -0.07 28.26 23.21
#